data_AF-A0A2H1HQE0-F1
#
_entry.id   AF-A0A2H1HQE0-F1
#
_cell.length_a   1.000
_cell.length_b   1.000
_cell.length_c   1.000
_cell.angle_alpha   90.00
_cell.angle_beta   90.00
_cell.angle_gamma   90.00
#
_symmetry.space_group_name_H-M   'P 1'
#
loop_
_entity.id
_entity.type
_entity.pdbx_description
1 polymer ?
#
loop_
_entity_poly.entity_id
_entity_poly.type
_entity_poly.pdbx_seq_one_letter_code
_entity_poly.pdbx_strand_id
1 'polypeptide(L)'
;MHTADSHDLIRVSGARENNLKNLSVEIPKRRLTVFTGVSGSGKSSLVFHTIAAESQRMINETYSAFVQGFMPAMARPEVDVLEGLTTAILVDQERIGANPRSTVGTVSDINAKLRTLFARLAEPNLGSTNAYSFNVATLSGKGAVSIDKGEGEQVERRSFSVNGGMCPQCEGMGTATDISIAEVVDESKSLNDGAITVPGYKPGGWSVRMFSESGYFDPDKPIADFDEKERHYLLYAEGEKVRINGTNITFDGLIPRIQRSFLSKDRDSMQKHIREFVNRAVVFTTCPDCEGTRLNAAARSSLIAGRSIADVCALQISDITKWLDQITPGAASALLKSLRADVRAFNDIGLGYLSLDRSAGSLSGGEAQRIKLVRHLGSSLTDVTYVFDEPTIGLHPHDIRAMNDLLLALRDKGNTVLVVEHKPETILIADHIVDLGPGAGSTGGEVTFTGTVDGLRESDTLTGRHLGYRTQGHGAGVGGGTGDPGCRIAQSARRRCRCAPRRAHRRHRSRRFGQEQPHRRVPAGARWSRDDRSGADQGIPAQQPGHVYGDARAHPEGVREGQWGQTRPVQREFRRRVPGVQRRRDHLFGYGAHGRCVGTVRRV
;
A
#
# COMPACT_ATOMS: atom_id res chain seq x y z
N MET A 1 20.70 -37.47 -6.48
CA MET A 1 21.27 -36.12 -6.62
C MET A 1 20.25 -35.31 -7.43
N HIS A 2 19.67 -34.28 -6.84
CA HIS A 2 18.67 -33.43 -7.47
C HIS A 2 19.36 -32.45 -8.43
N THR A 3 18.69 -32.01 -9.51
CA THR A 3 19.27 -31.08 -10.49
C THR A 3 19.79 -29.79 -9.84
N ALA A 4 19.12 -29.33 -8.78
CA ALA A 4 19.54 -28.15 -8.00
C ALA A 4 20.84 -28.34 -7.22
N ASP A 5 21.28 -29.58 -6.96
CA ASP A 5 22.53 -29.88 -6.23
C ASP A 5 23.78 -29.61 -7.09
N SER A 6 23.60 -29.25 -8.36
CA SER A 6 24.66 -28.77 -9.27
C SER A 6 24.88 -27.25 -9.20
N HIS A 7 24.21 -26.55 -8.29
CA HIS A 7 24.21 -25.09 -8.21
C HIS A 7 24.84 -24.58 -6.91
N ASP A 8 25.26 -23.31 -6.94
CA ASP A 8 25.97 -22.65 -5.84
C ASP A 8 25.14 -22.57 -4.54
N LEU A 9 25.83 -22.29 -3.43
CA LEU A 9 25.24 -22.07 -2.12
C LEU A 9 25.14 -20.56 -1.84
N ILE A 10 24.17 -20.16 -1.01
CA ILE A 10 24.23 -18.90 -0.27
C ILE A 10 24.97 -19.19 1.03
N ARG A 11 26.16 -18.60 1.20
CA ARG A 11 26.98 -18.79 2.40
C ARG A 11 26.88 -17.55 3.28
N VAL A 12 26.44 -17.74 4.52
CA VAL A 12 26.44 -16.73 5.56
C VAL A 12 27.50 -17.14 6.58
N SER A 13 28.43 -16.25 6.92
CA SER A 13 29.41 -16.48 7.98
C SER A 13 29.50 -15.30 8.92
N GLY A 14 29.43 -15.59 10.21
CA GLY A 14 29.56 -14.60 11.27
C GLY A 14 28.44 -13.56 11.32
N ALA A 15 27.19 -13.94 11.03
CA ALA A 15 26.05 -13.03 11.16
C ALA A 15 25.77 -12.68 12.63
N ARG A 16 25.68 -11.39 12.93
CA ARG A 16 25.49 -10.80 14.27
C ARG A 16 24.32 -9.82 14.34
N GLU A 17 23.57 -9.69 13.27
CA GLU A 17 22.42 -8.81 13.17
C GLU A 17 21.39 -9.08 14.29
N ASN A 18 21.03 -8.06 15.07
CA ASN A 18 20.14 -8.15 16.24
C ASN A 18 20.63 -9.13 17.33
N ASN A 19 20.00 -10.30 17.45
CA ASN A 19 20.31 -11.30 18.48
C ASN A 19 21.06 -12.52 17.94
N LEU A 20 21.55 -12.48 16.69
CA LEU A 20 22.34 -13.56 16.10
C LEU A 20 23.72 -13.66 16.77
N LYS A 21 24.17 -14.88 17.06
CA LYS A 21 25.42 -15.14 17.81
C LYS A 21 26.53 -15.62 16.89
N ASN A 22 27.04 -14.73 16.04
CA ASN A 22 28.09 -15.04 15.08
C ASN A 22 27.75 -16.26 14.19
N LEU A 23 26.50 -16.29 13.74
CA LEU A 23 25.87 -17.43 13.10
C LEU A 23 26.47 -17.67 11.71
N SER A 24 26.78 -18.93 11.39
CA SER A 24 27.20 -19.35 10.05
C SER A 24 26.29 -20.45 9.53
N VAL A 25 25.84 -20.33 8.28
CA VAL A 25 24.94 -21.30 7.64
C VAL A 25 25.13 -21.30 6.13
N GLU A 26 24.95 -22.47 5.53
CA GLU A 26 24.97 -22.66 4.08
C GLU A 26 23.57 -23.06 3.61
N ILE A 27 23.08 -22.35 2.59
CA ILE A 27 21.71 -22.52 2.08
C ILE A 27 21.79 -22.90 0.60
N PRO A 28 21.18 -24.01 0.17
CA PRO A 28 21.22 -24.42 -1.24
C PRO A 28 20.38 -23.48 -2.11
N LYS A 29 20.94 -23.04 -3.25
CA LYS A 29 20.17 -22.29 -4.26
C LYS A 29 19.19 -23.20 -5.00
N ARG A 30 18.18 -22.57 -5.61
CA ARG A 30 17.13 -23.24 -6.41
C ARG A 30 16.38 -24.33 -5.63
N ARG A 31 16.26 -24.11 -4.32
CA ARG A 31 15.55 -24.96 -3.36
C ARG A 31 14.57 -24.13 -2.55
N LEU A 32 13.57 -24.81 -2.00
CA LEU A 32 12.70 -24.27 -0.96
C LEU A 32 13.33 -24.54 0.40
N THR A 33 13.90 -23.50 1.00
CA THR A 33 14.47 -23.54 2.35
C THR A 33 13.49 -22.93 3.35
N VAL A 34 13.08 -23.71 4.35
CA VAL A 34 12.24 -23.23 5.45
C VAL A 34 13.10 -22.95 6.68
N PHE A 35 12.98 -21.74 7.20
CA PHE A 35 13.55 -21.29 8.46
C PHE A 35 12.48 -21.43 9.56
N THR A 36 12.75 -22.29 10.53
CA THR A 36 11.82 -22.64 11.61
C THR A 36 12.45 -22.41 12.98
N GLY A 37 11.64 -22.43 14.03
CA GLY A 37 12.05 -22.17 15.42
C GLY A 37 11.10 -21.24 16.16
N VAL A 38 11.31 -21.07 17.47
CA VAL A 38 10.42 -20.25 18.32
C VAL A 38 10.38 -18.78 17.90
N SER A 39 9.27 -18.08 18.16
CA SER A 39 9.19 -16.63 17.91
C SER A 39 10.32 -15.91 18.64
N GLY A 40 11.02 -15.00 17.96
CA GLY A 40 12.19 -14.31 18.50
C GLY A 40 13.49 -15.13 18.50
N SER A 41 13.56 -16.31 17.87
CA SER A 41 14.80 -17.10 17.78
C SER A 41 15.88 -16.52 16.86
N GLY A 42 15.55 -15.49 16.07
CA GLY A 42 16.47 -14.85 15.11
C GLY A 42 16.19 -15.16 13.64
N LYS A 43 15.11 -15.90 13.30
CA LYS A 43 14.75 -16.25 11.91
C LYS A 43 14.70 -15.03 10.99
N SER A 44 13.91 -14.03 11.37
CA SER A 44 13.73 -12.82 10.56
C SER A 44 14.99 -11.96 10.53
N SER A 45 15.78 -11.95 11.60
CA SER A 45 17.09 -11.27 11.64
C SER A 45 18.06 -11.87 10.62
N LEU A 46 18.10 -13.19 10.49
CA LEU A 46 18.92 -13.87 9.49
C LEU A 46 18.39 -13.66 8.06
N VAL A 47 17.11 -13.92 7.85
CA VAL A 47 16.54 -13.98 6.49
C VAL A 47 16.28 -12.59 5.91
N PHE A 48 15.63 -11.71 6.67
CA PHE A 48 15.24 -10.37 6.19
C PHE A 48 16.33 -9.35 6.46
N HIS A 49 16.80 -9.26 7.70
CA HIS A 49 17.71 -8.18 8.10
C HIS A 49 19.17 -8.45 7.69
N THR A 50 19.54 -9.69 7.35
CA THR A 50 20.89 -10.03 6.88
C THR A 50 20.88 -10.36 5.38
N ILE A 51 20.29 -11.49 4.98
CA ILE A 51 20.35 -12.00 3.59
C ILE A 51 19.64 -11.04 2.62
N ALA A 52 18.38 -10.72 2.87
CA ALA A 52 17.60 -9.88 1.96
C ALA A 52 18.04 -8.41 1.99
N ALA A 53 18.38 -7.89 3.18
CA ALA A 53 18.90 -6.54 3.33
C ALA A 53 20.19 -6.32 2.53
N GLU A 54 21.14 -7.26 2.58
CA GLU A 54 22.37 -7.14 1.80
C GLU A 54 22.10 -7.23 0.30
N SER A 55 21.23 -8.17 -0.14
CA SER A 55 20.86 -8.26 -1.55
C SER A 55 20.22 -6.97 -2.06
N GLN A 56 19.30 -6.38 -1.29
CA GLN A 56 18.68 -5.10 -1.65
C GLN A 56 19.69 -3.95 -1.66
N ARG A 57 20.63 -3.91 -0.71
CA ARG A 57 21.72 -2.93 -0.68
C ARG A 57 22.60 -3.02 -1.94
N MET A 58 23.01 -4.23 -2.32
CA MET A 58 23.80 -4.48 -3.53
C MET A 58 23.04 -4.06 -4.81
N ILE A 59 21.73 -4.34 -4.89
CA ILE A 59 20.90 -3.86 -6.00
C ILE A 59 20.87 -2.33 -6.03
N ASN A 60 20.73 -1.69 -4.86
CA ASN A 60 20.67 -0.24 -4.79
C ASN A 60 21.97 0.43 -5.30
N GLU A 61 23.11 -0.23 -5.11
CA GLU A 61 24.40 0.20 -5.62
C GLU A 61 24.52 0.13 -7.16
N THR A 62 23.65 -0.63 -7.83
CA THR A 62 23.62 -0.70 -9.30
C THR A 62 22.85 0.44 -9.97
N TYR A 63 22.04 1.20 -9.22
CA TYR A 63 21.36 2.38 -9.76
C TYR A 63 22.34 3.52 -10.05
N SER A 64 21.92 4.46 -10.91
CA SER A 64 22.72 5.64 -11.18
C SER A 64 22.89 6.50 -9.91
N ALA A 65 24.04 7.17 -9.78
CA ALA A 65 24.33 8.06 -8.65
C ALA A 65 23.24 9.13 -8.44
N PHE A 66 22.57 9.57 -9.51
CA PHE A 66 21.42 10.47 -9.43
C PHE A 66 20.26 9.85 -8.65
N VAL A 67 19.88 8.61 -8.98
CA VAL A 67 18.78 7.91 -8.29
C VAL A 67 19.17 7.56 -6.86
N GLN A 68 20.41 7.11 -6.65
CA GLN A 68 20.93 6.80 -5.31
C GLN A 68 20.84 7.98 -4.33
N GLY A 69 21.02 9.22 -4.82
CA GLY A 69 20.87 10.43 -4.00
C GLY A 69 19.47 10.64 -3.40
N PHE A 70 18.43 9.99 -3.95
CA PHE A 70 17.06 10.02 -3.43
C PHE A 70 16.65 8.74 -2.71
N MET A 71 17.48 7.71 -2.74
CA MET A 71 17.17 6.42 -2.11
C MET A 71 17.55 6.43 -0.63
N PRO A 72 16.81 5.69 0.22
CA PRO A 72 17.21 5.50 1.61
C PRO A 72 18.60 4.86 1.67
N ALA A 73 19.50 5.44 2.46
CA ALA A 73 20.77 4.80 2.77
C ALA A 73 20.49 3.56 3.64
N MET A 74 20.68 2.37 3.07
CA MET A 74 20.55 1.12 3.81
C MET A 74 21.85 0.86 4.57
N ALA A 75 21.75 0.65 5.89
CA ALA A 75 22.88 0.22 6.70
C ALA A 75 23.35 -1.16 6.21
N ARG A 76 24.67 -1.37 6.20
CA ARG A 76 25.24 -2.69 5.92
C ARG A 76 24.94 -3.61 7.11
N PRO A 77 24.37 -4.80 6.89
CA PRO A 77 24.10 -5.74 7.97
C PRO A 77 25.41 -6.23 8.62
N GLU A 78 25.34 -6.58 9.90
CA GLU A 78 26.49 -7.09 10.64
C GLU A 78 26.77 -8.57 10.30
N VAL A 79 27.62 -8.80 9.30
CA VAL A 79 28.05 -10.13 8.84
C VAL A 79 29.49 -10.09 8.33
N ASP A 80 30.27 -11.15 8.57
CA ASP A 80 31.67 -11.22 8.12
C ASP A 80 31.76 -11.53 6.62
N VAL A 81 31.07 -12.60 6.20
CA VAL A 81 31.04 -13.04 4.80
C VAL A 81 29.61 -13.37 4.42
N LEU A 82 29.18 -12.84 3.27
CA LEU A 82 27.90 -13.16 2.67
C LEU A 82 28.09 -13.34 1.16
N GLU A 83 28.04 -14.59 0.70
CA GLU A 83 28.36 -14.97 -0.67
C GLU A 83 27.19 -15.69 -1.34
N GLY A 84 27.21 -15.68 -2.68
CA GLY A 84 26.22 -16.36 -3.49
C GLY A 84 24.85 -15.69 -3.48
N LEU A 85 24.73 -14.43 -3.07
CA LEU A 85 23.45 -13.71 -3.15
C LEU A 85 22.99 -13.52 -4.60
N THR A 86 21.72 -13.80 -4.84
CA THR A 86 20.97 -13.36 -6.02
C THR A 86 20.03 -12.23 -5.64
N THR A 87 19.46 -11.54 -6.63
CA THR A 87 18.46 -10.49 -6.40
C THR A 87 17.35 -11.02 -5.50
N ALA A 88 17.13 -10.36 -4.36
CA ALA A 88 16.09 -10.75 -3.41
C ALA A 88 14.81 -9.98 -3.70
N ILE A 89 13.69 -10.69 -3.70
CA ILE A 89 12.34 -10.12 -3.71
C ILE A 89 11.69 -10.45 -2.37
N LEU A 90 11.46 -9.41 -1.58
CA LEU A 90 10.76 -9.50 -0.30
C LEU A 90 9.26 -9.58 -0.54
N VAL A 91 8.61 -10.59 0.04
CA VAL A 91 7.15 -10.72 0.06
C VAL A 91 6.69 -10.81 1.51
N ASP A 92 6.50 -9.64 2.09
CA ASP A 92 6.07 -9.44 3.46
C ASP A 92 4.53 -9.36 3.60
N GLN A 93 4.12 -9.28 4.86
CA GLN A 93 2.73 -9.06 5.28
C GLN A 93 2.29 -7.60 5.22
N GLU A 94 3.11 -6.68 4.67
CA GLU A 94 2.72 -5.28 4.62
C GLU A 94 1.44 -5.15 3.81
N ARG A 95 0.48 -4.39 4.36
CA ARG A 95 -0.80 -4.18 3.69
C ARG A 95 -0.54 -3.50 2.36
N ILE A 96 -1.19 -3.99 1.30
CA ILE A 96 -1.27 -3.24 0.05
C ILE A 96 -1.87 -1.87 0.38
N GLY A 97 -1.18 -0.80 -0.03
CA GLY A 97 -1.56 0.57 0.29
C GLY A 97 -3.03 0.85 -0.03
N ALA A 98 -3.74 1.43 0.93
CA ALA A 98 -5.17 1.74 0.82
C ALA A 98 -5.40 3.03 0.03
N ASN A 99 -5.03 3.06 -1.25
CA ASN A 99 -5.44 4.13 -2.15
C ASN A 99 -6.89 3.86 -2.62
N PRO A 100 -7.83 4.84 -2.54
CA PRO A 100 -9.21 4.68 -3.00
C PRO A 100 -9.35 4.18 -4.46
N ARG A 101 -8.36 4.48 -5.31
CA ARG A 101 -8.31 4.06 -6.71
C ARG A 101 -7.57 2.73 -6.93
N SER A 102 -7.07 2.08 -5.87
CA SER A 102 -6.47 0.74 -5.96
C SER A 102 -7.53 -0.35 -5.81
N THR A 103 -7.58 -1.22 -6.82
CA THR A 103 -8.42 -2.42 -6.85
C THR A 103 -7.58 -3.67 -7.03
N VAL A 104 -8.18 -4.85 -6.86
CA VAL A 104 -7.53 -6.14 -7.16
C VAL A 104 -6.95 -6.13 -8.57
N GLY A 105 -7.70 -5.66 -9.57
CA GLY A 105 -7.27 -5.60 -10.96
C GLY A 105 -6.13 -4.62 -11.24
N THR A 106 -5.98 -3.54 -10.46
CA THR A 106 -4.81 -2.65 -10.61
C THR A 106 -3.57 -3.20 -9.95
N VAL A 107 -3.71 -3.87 -8.80
CA VAL A 107 -2.57 -4.45 -8.07
C VAL A 107 -2.01 -5.68 -8.81
N SER A 108 -2.88 -6.41 -9.50
CA SER A 108 -2.51 -7.60 -10.27
C SER A 108 -2.05 -7.34 -11.71
N ASP A 109 -2.07 -6.08 -12.16
CA ASP A 109 -1.84 -5.66 -13.55
C ASP A 109 -2.85 -6.24 -14.58
N ILE A 110 -3.86 -7.02 -14.16
CA ILE A 110 -4.90 -7.56 -15.06
C ILE A 110 -5.68 -6.44 -15.73
N ASN A 111 -5.99 -5.35 -15.02
CA ASN A 111 -6.66 -4.20 -15.62
C ASN A 111 -5.86 -3.57 -16.77
N ALA A 112 -4.53 -3.54 -16.70
CA ALA A 112 -3.71 -3.01 -17.79
C ALA A 112 -3.80 -3.89 -19.05
N LYS A 113 -3.80 -5.21 -18.86
CA LYS A 113 -3.99 -6.17 -19.95
C LYS A 113 -5.41 -6.10 -20.54
N LEU A 114 -6.44 -5.98 -19.70
CA LEU A 114 -7.82 -5.77 -20.14
C LEU A 114 -7.96 -4.48 -20.96
N ARG A 115 -7.42 -3.35 -20.49
CA ARG A 115 -7.44 -2.09 -21.26
C ARG A 115 -6.77 -2.24 -22.63
N THR A 116 -5.69 -3.01 -22.71
CA THR A 116 -5.03 -3.31 -23.99
C THR A 116 -5.89 -4.18 -24.90
N LEU A 117 -6.62 -5.15 -24.32
CA LEU A 117 -7.54 -6.00 -25.05
C LEU A 117 -8.73 -5.19 -25.60
N PHE A 118 -9.35 -4.35 -24.77
CA PHE A 118 -10.45 -3.47 -25.14
C PHE A 118 -10.06 -2.46 -26.21
N ALA A 119 -8.91 -1.79 -26.08
CA ALA A 119 -8.43 -0.86 -27.11
C ALA A 119 -8.21 -1.52 -28.49
N ARG A 120 -7.97 -2.83 -28.53
CA ARG A 120 -7.74 -3.59 -29.77
C ARG A 120 -9.01 -4.17 -30.38
N LEU A 121 -9.92 -4.70 -29.56
CA LEU A 121 -11.02 -5.53 -30.04
C LEU A 121 -12.42 -4.99 -29.75
N ALA A 122 -12.56 -3.96 -28.89
CA ALA A 122 -13.88 -3.53 -28.46
C ALA A 122 -14.59 -2.68 -29.51
N GLU A 123 -15.92 -2.80 -29.54
CA GLU A 123 -16.80 -2.02 -30.41
C GLU A 123 -17.84 -1.27 -29.57
N PRO A 124 -18.01 0.06 -29.76
CA PRO A 124 -17.16 0.95 -30.57
C PRO A 124 -15.73 1.05 -30.03
N ASN A 125 -14.75 1.22 -30.92
CA ASN A 125 -13.34 1.34 -30.54
C ASN A 125 -13.03 2.77 -30.07
N LEU A 126 -12.47 2.93 -28.86
CA LEU A 126 -12.14 4.24 -28.27
C LEU A 126 -10.68 4.67 -28.48
N GLY A 127 -9.93 3.91 -29.28
CA GLY A 127 -8.57 4.16 -29.72
C GLY A 127 -7.51 3.71 -28.72
N SER A 128 -7.39 4.42 -27.59
CA SER A 128 -6.26 4.23 -26.67
C SER A 128 -6.64 3.44 -25.42
N THR A 129 -5.63 2.82 -24.79
CA THR A 129 -5.79 2.15 -23.48
C THR A 129 -6.17 3.13 -22.36
N ASN A 130 -5.94 4.43 -22.55
CA ASN A 130 -6.32 5.48 -21.61
C ASN A 130 -7.83 5.71 -21.60
N ALA A 131 -8.51 5.49 -22.74
CA ALA A 131 -9.96 5.61 -22.84
C ALA A 131 -10.70 4.56 -21.99
N TYR A 132 -10.03 3.49 -21.58
CA TYR A 132 -10.55 2.44 -20.71
C TYR A 132 -9.98 2.51 -19.28
N SER A 133 -9.26 3.59 -18.94
CA SER A 133 -8.66 3.78 -17.61
C SER A 133 -9.52 4.69 -16.76
N PHE A 134 -9.97 4.19 -15.61
CA PHE A 134 -10.64 5.04 -14.61
C PHE A 134 -9.70 6.01 -13.91
N ASN A 135 -8.37 5.92 -14.12
CA ASN A 135 -7.38 6.84 -13.58
C ASN A 135 -7.03 7.99 -14.53
N VAL A 136 -7.60 8.03 -15.75
CA VAL A 136 -7.28 9.03 -16.77
C VAL A 136 -8.53 9.83 -17.11
N ALA A 137 -8.50 11.13 -16.81
CA ALA A 137 -9.52 12.07 -17.20
C ALA A 137 -9.54 12.28 -18.72
N THR A 138 -10.72 12.52 -19.29
CA THR A 138 -10.78 13.06 -20.66
C THR A 138 -10.33 14.51 -20.63
N LEU A 139 -9.30 14.83 -21.42
CA LEU A 139 -8.75 16.18 -21.54
C LEU A 139 -9.05 16.71 -22.94
N SER A 140 -9.48 17.95 -23.03
CA SER A 140 -9.58 18.65 -24.31
C SER A 140 -8.90 20.01 -24.21
N GLY A 141 -8.18 20.39 -25.26
CA GLY A 141 -7.47 21.64 -25.35
C GLY A 141 -7.58 22.23 -26.74
N LYS A 142 -7.54 23.57 -26.84
CA LYS A 142 -7.44 24.30 -28.10
C LYS A 142 -6.15 25.10 -28.05
N GLY A 143 -5.23 24.82 -28.98
CA GLY A 143 -3.91 25.43 -29.01
C GLY A 143 -3.54 25.88 -30.43
N ALA A 144 -2.68 26.89 -30.50
CA ALA A 144 -2.04 27.30 -31.73
C ALA A 144 -0.84 26.37 -31.98
N VAL A 145 -0.80 25.70 -33.13
CA VAL A 145 0.30 24.87 -33.59
C VAL A 145 0.97 25.61 -34.74
N SER A 146 2.23 26.01 -34.55
CA SER A 146 3.07 26.51 -35.64
C SER A 146 3.54 25.32 -36.47
N ILE A 147 3.26 25.35 -37.77
CA ILE A 147 3.80 24.39 -38.73
C ILE A 147 4.80 25.15 -39.60
N ASP A 148 6.06 24.73 -39.55
CA ASP A 148 7.09 25.23 -40.44
C ASP A 148 7.02 24.44 -41.75
N LYS A 149 6.60 25.11 -42.83
CA LYS A 149 6.54 24.53 -44.18
C LYS A 149 7.68 24.99 -45.09
N GLY A 150 8.76 25.55 -44.54
CA GLY A 150 9.92 26.02 -45.32
C GLY A 150 9.69 27.30 -46.12
N GLU A 151 8.45 27.63 -46.50
CA GLU A 151 8.06 28.89 -47.17
C GLU A 151 7.42 29.92 -46.21
N GLY A 152 7.31 29.61 -44.91
CA GLY A 152 6.79 30.49 -43.87
C GLY A 152 6.21 29.75 -42.66
N GLU A 153 6.19 30.40 -41.50
CA GLU A 153 5.61 29.88 -40.26
C GLU A 153 4.09 30.10 -40.27
N GLN A 154 3.31 29.02 -40.39
CA GLN A 154 1.84 29.11 -40.37
C GLN A 154 1.30 28.64 -39.01
N VAL A 155 0.62 29.53 -38.30
CA VAL A 155 0.01 29.23 -37.00
C VAL A 155 -1.44 28.79 -37.19
N GLU A 156 -1.73 27.51 -37.00
CA GLU A 156 -3.10 26.96 -37.03
C GLU A 156 -3.64 26.72 -35.63
N ARG A 157 -4.88 27.13 -35.35
CA ARG A 157 -5.59 26.70 -34.13
C ARG A 157 -6.11 25.28 -34.32
N ARG A 158 -5.59 24.33 -33.56
CA ARG A 158 -6.08 22.95 -33.50
C ARG A 158 -6.68 22.64 -32.15
N SER A 159 -7.78 21.90 -32.16
CA SER A 159 -8.30 21.22 -30.97
C SER A 159 -7.67 19.84 -30.87
N PHE A 160 -7.24 19.46 -29.68
CA PHE A 160 -6.85 18.09 -29.35
C PHE A 160 -7.74 17.58 -28.22
N SER A 161 -8.11 16.30 -28.29
CA SER A 161 -8.81 15.60 -27.21
C SER A 161 -8.07 14.30 -26.90
N VAL A 162 -7.72 14.11 -25.64
CA VAL A 162 -7.22 12.85 -25.11
C VAL A 162 -8.39 12.17 -24.42
N ASN A 163 -8.89 11.09 -25.02
CA ASN A 163 -10.00 10.33 -24.45
C ASN A 163 -9.50 9.54 -23.24
N GLY A 164 -10.06 9.86 -22.08
CA GLY A 164 -9.84 9.14 -20.82
C GLY A 164 -11.09 8.34 -20.45
N GLY A 165 -10.92 7.30 -19.63
CA GLY A 165 -12.04 6.45 -19.18
C GLY A 165 -12.68 6.91 -17.87
N MET A 166 -12.10 7.85 -17.14
CA MET A 166 -12.54 8.24 -15.81
C MET A 166 -13.94 8.82 -15.78
N CYS A 167 -14.78 8.32 -14.87
CA CYS A 167 -16.05 8.96 -14.53
C CYS A 167 -15.78 10.36 -13.96
N PRO A 168 -16.34 11.44 -14.55
CA PRO A 168 -16.09 12.81 -14.09
C PRO A 168 -16.68 13.08 -12.70
N GLN A 169 -17.81 12.45 -12.36
CA GLN A 169 -18.54 12.74 -11.12
C GLN A 169 -17.84 12.23 -9.86
N CYS A 170 -17.25 11.03 -9.92
CA CYS A 170 -16.53 10.44 -8.79
C CYS A 170 -15.01 10.42 -8.99
N GLU A 171 -14.52 11.05 -10.07
CA GLU A 171 -13.11 11.04 -10.48
C GLU A 171 -12.46 9.63 -10.43
N GLY A 172 -13.20 8.62 -10.88
CA GLY A 172 -12.71 7.23 -10.90
C GLY A 172 -12.66 6.52 -9.55
N MET A 173 -13.24 7.09 -8.48
CA MET A 173 -13.37 6.41 -7.18
C MET A 173 -14.50 5.36 -7.18
N GLY A 174 -15.56 5.58 -7.98
CA GLY A 174 -16.76 4.74 -8.00
C GLY A 174 -17.74 5.04 -6.87
N THR A 175 -17.27 5.65 -5.78
CA THR A 175 -18.11 6.19 -4.72
C THR A 175 -18.26 7.69 -4.89
N ALA A 176 -19.48 8.19 -4.74
CA ALA A 176 -19.73 9.60 -4.53
C ALA A 176 -19.66 9.89 -3.03
N THR A 177 -19.02 11.01 -2.69
CA THR A 177 -19.03 11.55 -1.34
C THR A 177 -20.33 12.30 -1.17
N ASP A 178 -21.29 11.70 -0.48
CA ASP A 178 -22.53 12.38 -0.10
C ASP A 178 -22.42 12.86 1.35
N ILE A 179 -23.10 13.95 1.67
CA ILE A 179 -23.12 14.50 3.02
C ILE A 179 -24.51 14.26 3.60
N SER A 180 -24.58 13.45 4.65
CA SER A 180 -25.79 13.21 5.41
C SER A 180 -26.27 14.51 6.05
N ILE A 181 -27.35 15.09 5.52
CA ILE A 181 -27.96 16.32 6.05
C ILE A 181 -28.35 16.14 7.51
N ALA A 182 -28.84 14.97 7.90
CA ALA A 182 -29.23 14.64 9.28
C ALA A 182 -28.05 14.67 10.26
N GLU A 183 -26.81 14.48 9.78
CA GLU A 183 -25.60 14.60 10.61
C GLU A 183 -25.03 16.02 10.60
N VAL A 184 -25.47 16.89 9.69
CA VAL A 184 -25.04 18.31 9.54
C VAL A 184 -25.99 19.28 10.24
N VAL A 185 -27.29 18.97 10.25
CA VAL A 185 -28.35 19.80 10.82
C VAL A 185 -29.36 18.93 11.58
N ASP A 186 -29.66 19.33 12.82
CA ASP A 186 -30.78 18.86 13.60
C ASP A 186 -32.04 19.63 13.20
N GLU A 187 -32.89 18.99 12.40
CA GLU A 187 -34.09 19.63 11.84
C GLU A 187 -35.11 20.08 12.90
N SER A 188 -35.04 19.51 14.11
CA SER A 188 -35.98 19.83 15.20
C SER A 188 -35.70 21.16 15.91
N LYS A 189 -34.57 21.82 15.60
CA LYS A 189 -34.12 23.04 16.27
C LYS A 189 -34.07 24.22 15.30
N SER A 190 -34.06 25.42 15.86
CA SER A 190 -33.74 26.66 15.15
C SER A 190 -32.22 26.87 15.03
N LEU A 191 -31.79 27.83 14.21
CA LEU A 191 -30.36 28.17 14.11
C LEU A 191 -29.81 28.71 15.43
N ASN A 192 -30.62 29.50 16.14
CA ASN A 192 -30.26 30.06 17.44
C ASN A 192 -30.24 29.00 18.56
N ASP A 193 -31.02 27.93 18.44
CA ASP A 193 -31.00 26.80 19.38
C ASP A 193 -29.91 25.75 19.07
N GLY A 194 -29.09 26.00 18.04
CA GLY A 194 -27.99 25.11 17.67
C GLY A 194 -28.40 23.94 16.80
N ALA A 195 -29.19 24.20 15.77
CA ALA A 195 -29.50 23.22 14.73
C ALA A 195 -28.26 22.71 13.99
N ILE A 196 -27.21 23.53 13.79
CA ILE A 196 -26.01 23.12 13.06
C ILE A 196 -25.11 22.27 13.95
N THR A 197 -24.94 20.99 13.62
CA THR A 197 -24.16 20.01 14.40
C THR A 197 -22.67 19.95 14.03
N VAL A 198 -22.28 20.70 13.00
CA VAL A 198 -20.91 20.78 12.48
C VAL A 198 -19.95 21.33 13.56
N PRO A 199 -18.80 20.67 13.83
CA PRO A 199 -17.82 21.18 14.79
C PRO A 199 -17.37 22.61 14.47
N GLY A 200 -17.47 23.49 15.47
CA GLY A 200 -17.12 24.91 15.36
C GLY A 200 -18.30 25.84 15.05
N TYR A 201 -19.49 25.31 14.77
CA TYR A 201 -20.71 26.09 14.55
C TYR A 201 -21.53 26.19 15.84
N LYS A 202 -21.07 27.05 16.76
CA LYS A 202 -21.78 27.31 18.02
C LYS A 202 -22.83 28.42 17.85
N PRO A 203 -24.02 28.31 18.46
CA PRO A 203 -24.99 29.41 18.53
C PRO A 203 -24.35 30.71 19.00
N GLY A 204 -24.69 31.81 18.32
CA GLY A 204 -24.11 33.13 18.59
C GLY A 204 -22.65 33.33 18.17
N GLY A 205 -21.95 32.28 17.71
CA GLY A 205 -20.61 32.37 17.13
C GLY A 205 -20.62 32.93 15.71
N TRP A 206 -19.48 33.47 15.26
CA TRP A 206 -19.35 34.10 13.94
C TRP A 206 -19.83 33.20 12.79
N SER A 207 -19.52 31.90 12.85
CA SER A 207 -19.92 30.92 11.83
C SER A 207 -21.44 30.77 11.69
N VAL A 208 -22.19 30.83 12.80
CA VAL A 208 -23.67 30.73 12.80
C VAL A 208 -24.30 32.09 12.51
N ARG A 209 -23.69 33.19 12.95
CA ARG A 209 -24.15 34.56 12.64
C ARG A 209 -24.22 34.84 11.14
N MET A 210 -23.28 34.30 10.37
CA MET A 210 -23.34 34.40 8.90
C MET A 210 -24.63 33.83 8.31
N PHE A 211 -25.25 32.84 8.97
CA PHE A 211 -26.54 32.31 8.56
C PHE A 211 -27.67 33.13 9.18
N SER A 212 -27.69 33.30 10.51
CA SER A 212 -28.80 33.96 11.21
C SER A 212 -29.00 35.42 10.82
N GLU A 213 -27.94 36.12 10.39
CA GLU A 213 -27.98 37.53 9.97
C GLU A 213 -27.96 37.69 8.43
N SER A 214 -28.06 36.59 7.67
CA SER A 214 -28.05 36.62 6.20
C SER A 214 -29.30 37.27 5.59
N GLY A 215 -30.41 37.26 6.33
CA GLY A 215 -31.72 37.73 5.85
C GLY A 215 -32.48 36.73 4.96
N TYR A 216 -31.95 35.51 4.75
CA TYR A 216 -32.61 34.50 3.91
C TYR A 216 -33.67 33.67 4.64
N PHE A 217 -33.64 33.61 5.96
CA PHE A 217 -34.54 32.79 6.78
C PHE A 217 -34.68 33.39 8.18
N ASP A 218 -35.78 33.05 8.86
CA ASP A 218 -36.00 33.37 10.27
C ASP A 218 -35.10 32.49 11.16
N PRO A 219 -34.17 33.05 11.95
CA PRO A 219 -33.22 32.27 12.75
C PRO A 219 -33.83 31.56 13.96
N ASP A 220 -35.04 31.93 14.38
CA ASP A 220 -35.78 31.30 15.48
C ASP A 220 -36.77 30.22 15.00
N LYS A 221 -37.00 30.14 13.68
CA LYS A 221 -37.82 29.10 13.06
C LYS A 221 -37.07 27.76 13.07
N PRO A 222 -37.70 26.65 13.50
CA PRO A 222 -37.12 25.31 13.36
C PRO A 222 -36.84 24.96 11.90
N ILE A 223 -35.70 24.29 11.63
CA ILE A 223 -35.29 23.95 10.26
C ILE A 223 -36.30 23.01 9.57
N ALA A 224 -37.02 22.17 10.32
CA ALA A 224 -38.08 21.31 9.78
C ALA A 224 -39.19 22.11 9.06
N ASP A 225 -39.46 23.34 9.48
CA ASP A 225 -40.51 24.19 8.93
C ASP A 225 -40.01 25.07 7.76
N PHE A 226 -38.72 24.99 7.41
CA PHE A 226 -38.14 25.78 6.31
C PHE A 226 -38.78 25.40 4.98
N ASP A 227 -39.09 26.41 4.17
CA ASP A 227 -39.55 26.18 2.80
C ASP A 227 -38.38 25.71 1.89
N GLU A 228 -38.71 25.32 0.67
CA GLU A 228 -37.72 24.77 -0.28
C GLU A 228 -36.60 25.77 -0.61
N LYS A 229 -36.90 27.08 -0.64
CA LYS A 229 -35.90 28.13 -0.88
C LYS A 229 -35.01 28.32 0.34
N GLU A 230 -35.59 28.41 1.53
CA GLU A 230 -34.86 28.54 2.80
C GLU A 230 -33.92 27.35 2.99
N ARG A 231 -34.39 26.11 2.73
CA ARG A 231 -33.57 24.90 2.76
C ARG A 231 -32.44 24.94 1.74
N HIS A 232 -32.72 25.36 0.51
CA HIS A 232 -31.69 25.50 -0.52
C HIS A 232 -30.61 26.51 -0.12
N TYR A 233 -31.00 27.69 0.41
CA TYR A 233 -30.04 28.70 0.85
C TYR A 233 -29.18 28.22 2.03
N LEU A 234 -29.78 27.53 3.00
CA LEU A 234 -29.04 26.99 4.15
C LEU A 234 -28.02 25.92 3.73
N LEU A 235 -28.40 25.01 2.83
CA LEU A 235 -27.60 23.83 2.51
C LEU A 235 -26.69 24.01 1.29
N TYR A 236 -27.21 24.56 0.19
CA TYR A 236 -26.62 24.41 -1.16
C TYR A 236 -26.25 25.73 -1.86
N ALA A 237 -26.57 26.90 -1.31
CA ALA A 237 -26.20 28.17 -1.95
C ALA A 237 -24.68 28.29 -2.18
N GLU A 238 -24.29 28.86 -3.31
CA GLU A 238 -22.88 29.07 -3.68
C GLU A 238 -22.65 30.49 -4.20
N GLY A 239 -21.70 31.19 -3.60
CA GLY A 239 -21.18 32.43 -4.18
C GLY A 239 -22.10 33.66 -4.11
N GLU A 240 -23.17 33.61 -3.33
CA GLU A 240 -24.14 34.72 -3.21
C GLU A 240 -23.54 35.92 -2.48
N LYS A 241 -23.86 37.15 -2.89
CA LYS A 241 -23.35 38.35 -2.22
C LYS A 241 -24.36 38.85 -1.19
N VAL A 242 -24.00 38.73 0.08
CA VAL A 242 -24.86 39.17 1.19
C VAL A 242 -24.17 40.26 1.98
N ARG A 243 -24.95 41.20 2.51
CA ARG A 243 -24.45 42.27 3.36
C ARG A 243 -24.77 41.96 4.82
N ILE A 244 -23.76 41.58 5.59
CA ILE A 244 -23.87 41.24 7.00
C ILE A 244 -23.09 42.27 7.81
N ASN A 245 -23.73 42.95 8.76
CA ASN A 245 -23.14 44.01 9.59
C ASN A 245 -22.37 45.08 8.78
N GLY A 246 -22.94 45.50 7.64
CA GLY A 246 -22.37 46.54 6.79
C GLY A 246 -21.25 46.10 5.83
N THR A 247 -20.79 44.84 5.92
CA THR A 247 -19.73 44.27 5.06
C THR A 247 -20.31 43.35 3.99
N ASN A 248 -19.84 43.45 2.75
CA ASN A 248 -20.21 42.52 1.68
C ASN A 248 -19.39 41.24 1.81
N ILE A 249 -20.06 40.12 2.03
CA ILE A 249 -19.45 38.80 2.21
C ILE A 249 -20.06 37.85 1.17
N THR A 250 -19.23 36.95 0.65
CA THR A 250 -19.71 35.82 -0.15
C THR A 250 -20.34 34.78 0.79
N PHE A 251 -21.64 34.58 0.63
CA PHE A 251 -22.44 33.61 1.35
C PHE A 251 -22.44 32.27 0.61
N ASP A 252 -22.18 31.23 1.38
CA ASP A 252 -22.21 29.84 0.94
C ASP A 252 -23.01 29.03 1.94
N GLY A 253 -23.80 28.09 1.45
CA GLY A 253 -24.51 27.10 2.24
C GLY A 253 -23.56 26.16 3.00
N LEU A 254 -24.12 25.36 3.91
CA LEU A 254 -23.35 24.45 4.75
C LEU A 254 -22.58 23.40 3.94
N ILE A 255 -23.18 22.85 2.88
CA ILE A 255 -22.59 21.75 2.12
C ILE A 255 -21.32 22.21 1.37
N PRO A 256 -21.34 23.27 0.54
CA PRO A 256 -20.13 23.78 -0.12
C PRO A 256 -19.02 24.18 0.87
N ARG A 257 -19.38 24.74 2.03
CA ARG A 257 -18.42 25.08 3.10
C ARG A 257 -17.78 23.85 3.72
N ILE A 258 -18.55 22.81 4.01
CA ILE A 258 -18.04 21.53 4.53
C ILE A 258 -17.09 20.89 3.51
N GLN A 259 -17.50 20.85 2.24
CA GLN A 259 -16.67 20.32 1.16
C GLN A 259 -15.31 21.04 1.08
N ARG A 260 -15.31 22.38 1.08
CA ARG A 260 -14.06 23.17 1.05
C ARG A 260 -13.21 23.06 2.31
N SER A 261 -13.82 23.02 3.49
CA SER A 261 -13.11 23.09 4.77
C SER A 261 -12.57 21.74 5.26
N PHE A 262 -13.31 20.66 5.00
CA PHE A 262 -13.02 19.32 5.53
C PHE A 262 -12.60 18.32 4.46
N LEU A 263 -13.18 18.33 3.25
CA LEU A 263 -12.87 17.31 2.23
C LEU A 263 -11.60 17.61 1.43
N SER A 264 -11.07 18.84 1.49
CA SER A 264 -9.81 19.23 0.86
C SER A 264 -8.56 18.84 1.68
N LYS A 265 -8.73 18.36 2.91
CA LYS A 265 -7.64 18.06 3.86
C LYS A 265 -7.53 16.56 4.11
N ASP A 266 -6.31 16.10 4.37
CA ASP A 266 -6.05 14.71 4.74
C ASP A 266 -6.72 14.34 6.06
N ARG A 267 -7.50 13.25 6.07
CA ARG A 267 -8.33 12.79 7.19
C ARG A 267 -7.49 12.42 8.41
N ASP A 268 -6.30 11.85 8.19
CA ASP A 268 -5.44 11.40 9.28
C ASP A 268 -4.68 12.53 9.98
N SER A 269 -4.59 13.69 9.32
CA SER A 269 -4.06 14.93 9.91
C SER A 269 -5.10 15.70 10.75
N MET A 270 -6.39 15.33 10.69
CA MET A 270 -7.46 16.04 11.39
C MET A 270 -7.50 15.75 12.88
N GLN A 271 -7.91 16.75 13.66
CA GLN A 271 -8.24 16.59 15.07
C GLN A 271 -9.35 15.56 15.27
N LYS A 272 -9.26 14.76 16.35
CA LYS A 272 -10.13 13.60 16.62
C LYS A 272 -11.62 13.89 16.43
N HIS A 273 -12.13 14.98 17.01
CA HIS A 273 -13.55 15.33 16.96
C HIS A 273 -14.02 15.77 15.55
N ILE A 274 -13.13 16.36 14.75
CA ILE A 274 -13.42 16.69 13.34
C ILE A 274 -13.48 15.41 12.52
N ARG A 275 -12.53 14.49 12.73
CA ARG A 275 -12.50 13.18 12.07
C ARG A 275 -13.75 12.37 12.37
N GLU A 276 -14.19 12.34 13.63
CA GLU A 276 -15.42 11.66 14.06
C GLU A 276 -16.68 12.26 13.41
N PHE A 277 -16.75 13.59 13.25
CA PHE A 277 -17.82 14.24 12.51
C PHE A 277 -17.79 13.86 11.02
N VAL A 278 -16.63 13.99 10.36
CA VAL A 278 -16.47 13.63 8.94
C VAL A 278 -16.86 12.18 8.70
N ASN A 279 -16.48 11.25 9.59
CA ASN A 279 -16.84 9.84 9.46
C ASN A 279 -18.35 9.55 9.55
N ARG A 280 -19.11 10.39 10.28
CA ARG A 280 -20.57 10.25 10.38
C ARG A 280 -21.30 10.99 9.26
N ALA A 281 -20.87 12.22 8.99
CA ALA A 281 -21.52 13.12 8.05
C ALA A 281 -21.23 12.75 6.59
N VAL A 282 -20.05 12.19 6.30
CA VAL A 282 -19.72 11.76 4.94
C VAL A 282 -20.16 10.33 4.73
N VAL A 283 -21.24 10.16 3.96
CA VAL A 283 -21.73 8.86 3.52
C VAL A 283 -21.14 8.59 2.15
N PHE A 284 -20.38 7.51 2.04
CA PHE A 284 -19.94 7.03 0.74
C PHE A 284 -21.09 6.24 0.12
N THR A 285 -21.70 6.80 -0.91
CA THR A 285 -22.71 6.11 -1.71
C THR A 285 -22.09 5.67 -3.03
N THR A 286 -22.70 4.67 -3.67
CA THR A 286 -22.34 4.32 -5.04
C THR A 286 -22.59 5.53 -5.93
N CYS A 287 -21.61 5.91 -6.75
CA CYS A 287 -21.73 7.06 -7.64
C CYS A 287 -22.92 6.87 -8.59
N PRO A 288 -23.87 7.81 -8.68
CA PRO A 288 -25.08 7.65 -9.51
C PRO A 288 -24.75 7.62 -11.00
N ASP A 289 -23.77 8.40 -11.46
CA ASP A 289 -23.44 8.50 -12.89
C ASP A 289 -22.84 7.21 -13.46
N CYS A 290 -21.95 6.58 -12.70
CA CYS A 290 -21.23 5.39 -13.14
C CYS A 290 -21.68 4.10 -12.44
N GLU A 291 -22.60 4.18 -11.49
CA GLU A 291 -23.11 3.05 -10.70
C GLU A 291 -21.99 2.22 -10.05
N GLY A 292 -20.90 2.89 -9.63
CA GLY A 292 -19.74 2.21 -9.00
C GLY A 292 -18.67 1.71 -9.96
N THR A 293 -18.92 1.71 -11.28
CA THR A 293 -17.98 1.19 -12.29
C THR A 293 -16.70 2.01 -12.45
N ARG A 294 -16.66 3.24 -11.89
CA ARG A 294 -15.53 4.20 -11.97
C ARG A 294 -15.27 4.77 -13.36
N LEU A 295 -16.01 4.31 -14.37
CA LEU A 295 -15.79 4.61 -15.77
C LEU A 295 -16.89 5.51 -16.34
N ASN A 296 -16.54 6.30 -17.34
CA ASN A 296 -17.51 7.14 -18.05
C ASN A 296 -18.41 6.32 -18.98
N ALA A 297 -19.44 6.98 -19.52
CA ALA A 297 -20.42 6.34 -20.40
C ALA A 297 -19.81 5.74 -21.67
N ALA A 298 -18.81 6.40 -22.28
CA ALA A 298 -18.17 5.91 -23.49
C ALA A 298 -17.39 4.59 -23.25
N ALA A 299 -16.63 4.52 -22.17
CA ALA A 299 -15.91 3.29 -21.79
C ALA A 299 -16.88 2.13 -21.47
N ARG A 300 -18.05 2.43 -20.89
CA ARG A 300 -19.11 1.44 -20.61
C ARG A 300 -19.88 0.99 -21.84
N SER A 301 -19.96 1.80 -22.89
CA SER A 301 -20.66 1.42 -24.13
C SER A 301 -19.79 0.61 -25.09
N SER A 302 -18.48 0.53 -24.85
CA SER A 302 -17.50 -0.21 -25.66
C SER A 302 -17.39 -1.66 -25.19
N LEU A 303 -17.78 -2.61 -26.04
CA LEU A 303 -18.04 -4.00 -25.66
C LEU A 303 -17.11 -4.99 -26.37
N ILE A 304 -16.77 -6.09 -25.67
CA ILE A 304 -16.22 -7.32 -26.24
C ILE A 304 -17.10 -8.48 -25.78
N ALA A 305 -17.59 -9.29 -26.72
CA ALA A 305 -18.50 -10.41 -26.42
C ALA A 305 -19.68 -9.98 -25.52
N GLY A 306 -20.28 -8.82 -25.85
CA GLY A 306 -21.44 -8.27 -25.14
C GLY A 306 -21.18 -7.69 -23.75
N ARG A 307 -19.91 -7.56 -23.31
CA ARG A 307 -19.54 -7.01 -22.01
C ARG A 307 -18.58 -5.83 -22.13
N SER A 308 -18.82 -4.79 -21.34
CA SER A 308 -17.89 -3.68 -21.17
C SER A 308 -16.74 -4.06 -20.25
N ILE A 309 -15.67 -3.26 -20.23
CA ILE A 309 -14.55 -3.50 -19.31
C ILE A 309 -15.02 -3.41 -17.84
N ALA A 310 -16.03 -2.59 -17.54
CA ALA A 310 -16.63 -2.51 -16.21
C ALA A 310 -17.30 -3.84 -15.83
N ASP A 311 -18.09 -4.41 -16.74
CA ASP A 311 -18.82 -5.67 -16.50
C ASP A 311 -17.85 -6.81 -16.27
N VAL A 312 -16.76 -6.88 -17.04
CA VAL A 312 -15.72 -7.90 -16.86
C VAL A 312 -15.02 -7.75 -15.52
N CYS A 313 -14.74 -6.51 -15.08
CA CYS A 313 -14.10 -6.26 -13.79
C CYS A 313 -14.99 -6.62 -12.60
N ALA A 314 -16.31 -6.57 -12.76
CA ALA A 314 -17.30 -6.96 -11.75
C ALA A 314 -17.55 -8.47 -11.67
N LEU A 315 -17.15 -9.25 -12.69
CA LEU A 315 -17.22 -10.72 -12.62
C LEU A 315 -16.31 -11.25 -11.52
N GLN A 316 -16.69 -12.42 -10.96
CA GLN A 316 -15.73 -13.23 -10.24
C GLN A 316 -14.61 -13.63 -11.20
N ILE A 317 -13.37 -13.64 -10.71
CA ILE A 317 -12.19 -13.97 -11.53
C ILE A 317 -12.33 -15.39 -12.13
N SER A 318 -12.96 -16.32 -11.40
CA SER A 318 -13.30 -17.65 -11.91
C SER A 318 -14.16 -17.61 -13.19
N ASP A 319 -15.10 -16.67 -13.27
CA ASP A 319 -16.01 -16.49 -14.40
C ASP A 319 -15.39 -15.71 -15.56
N ILE A 320 -14.31 -14.95 -15.33
CA ILE A 320 -13.59 -14.24 -16.41
C ILE A 320 -13.06 -15.24 -17.45
N THR A 321 -12.66 -16.45 -17.03
CA THR A 321 -12.22 -17.51 -17.96
C THR A 321 -13.30 -17.82 -19.00
N LYS A 322 -14.55 -17.97 -18.56
CA LYS A 322 -15.69 -18.28 -19.43
C LYS A 322 -15.98 -17.16 -20.43
N TRP A 323 -15.73 -15.90 -20.03
CA TRP A 323 -15.83 -14.76 -20.94
C TRP A 323 -14.66 -14.72 -21.93
N LEU A 324 -13.42 -14.96 -21.47
CA LEU A 324 -12.25 -15.01 -22.35
C LEU A 324 -12.38 -16.08 -23.44
N ASP A 325 -13.05 -17.19 -23.16
CA ASP A 325 -13.28 -18.28 -24.13
C ASP A 325 -14.27 -17.93 -25.25
N GLN A 326 -15.06 -16.86 -25.09
CA GLN A 326 -15.94 -16.34 -26.15
C GLN A 326 -15.20 -15.45 -27.15
N ILE A 327 -13.95 -15.08 -26.86
CA ILE A 327 -13.18 -14.12 -27.66
C ILE A 327 -12.34 -14.88 -28.69
N THR A 328 -12.54 -14.53 -29.97
CA THR A 328 -11.72 -15.08 -31.05
C THR A 328 -10.30 -14.51 -30.98
N PRO A 329 -9.24 -15.34 -30.92
CA PRO A 329 -7.89 -14.88 -30.59
C PRO A 329 -7.32 -13.79 -31.52
N GLY A 330 -7.50 -13.95 -32.84
CA GLY A 330 -7.05 -12.99 -33.85
C GLY A 330 -5.64 -12.41 -33.59
N ALA A 331 -5.50 -11.10 -33.81
CA ALA A 331 -4.27 -10.35 -33.52
C ALA A 331 -3.96 -10.18 -32.01
N ALA A 332 -4.86 -10.61 -31.11
CA ALA A 332 -4.71 -10.53 -29.67
C ALA A 332 -4.34 -11.87 -29.01
N SER A 333 -3.99 -12.91 -29.79
CA SER A 333 -3.73 -14.26 -29.30
C SER A 333 -2.74 -14.32 -28.13
N ALA A 334 -1.59 -13.65 -28.23
CA ALA A 334 -0.58 -13.63 -27.17
C ALA A 334 -1.10 -12.95 -25.88
N LEU A 335 -1.86 -11.86 -26.02
CA LEU A 335 -2.45 -11.14 -24.90
C LEU A 335 -3.51 -11.99 -24.20
N LEU A 336 -4.37 -12.66 -24.97
CA LEU A 336 -5.39 -13.57 -24.44
C LEU A 336 -4.78 -14.79 -23.76
N LYS A 337 -3.69 -15.35 -24.30
CA LYS A 337 -2.93 -16.42 -23.62
C LYS A 337 -2.39 -15.95 -22.27
N SER A 338 -1.82 -14.74 -22.23
CA SER A 338 -1.32 -14.17 -20.98
C SER A 338 -2.43 -13.90 -19.97
N LEU A 339 -3.55 -13.30 -20.39
CA LEU A 339 -4.71 -13.05 -19.52
C LEU A 339 -5.30 -14.35 -18.95
N ARG A 340 -5.43 -15.40 -19.78
CA ARG A 340 -5.89 -16.73 -19.30
C ARG A 340 -4.94 -17.31 -18.25
N ALA A 341 -3.63 -17.12 -18.42
CA ALA A 341 -2.64 -17.57 -17.43
C ALA A 341 -2.77 -16.80 -16.11
N ASP A 342 -2.94 -15.48 -16.15
CA ASP A 342 -3.13 -14.68 -14.93
C ASP A 342 -4.41 -15.10 -14.18
N VAL A 343 -5.53 -15.20 -14.89
CA VAL A 343 -6.82 -15.60 -14.32
C VAL A 343 -6.76 -17.01 -13.74
N ARG A 344 -6.09 -17.95 -14.42
CA ARG A 344 -5.85 -19.30 -13.91
C ARG A 344 -5.01 -19.25 -12.63
N ALA A 345 -3.93 -18.49 -12.61
CA ALA A 345 -3.09 -18.36 -11.42
C ALA A 345 -3.89 -17.86 -10.21
N PHE A 346 -4.83 -16.92 -10.40
CA PHE A 346 -5.76 -16.48 -9.34
C PHE A 346 -6.69 -17.60 -8.85
N ASN A 347 -7.19 -18.46 -9.73
CA ASN A 347 -8.04 -19.58 -9.35
C ASN A 347 -7.24 -20.64 -8.58
N ASP A 348 -6.04 -20.96 -9.04
CA ASP A 348 -5.17 -22.00 -8.44
C ASP A 348 -4.78 -21.66 -7.00
N ILE A 349 -4.65 -20.36 -6.67
CA ILE A 349 -4.34 -19.88 -5.31
C ILE A 349 -5.57 -19.64 -4.42
N GLY A 350 -6.77 -19.99 -4.91
CA GLY A 350 -8.02 -19.82 -4.17
C GLY A 350 -8.56 -18.38 -4.13
N LEU A 351 -8.15 -17.50 -5.06
CA LEU A 351 -8.65 -16.13 -5.16
C LEU A 351 -9.72 -15.94 -6.26
N GLY A 352 -10.22 -17.03 -6.85
CA GLY A 352 -11.20 -16.99 -7.93
C GLY A 352 -12.55 -16.34 -7.57
N TYR A 353 -12.89 -16.27 -6.29
CA TYR A 353 -14.12 -15.63 -5.81
C TYR A 353 -14.06 -14.09 -5.78
N LEU A 354 -12.87 -13.51 -5.90
CA LEU A 354 -12.69 -12.06 -5.95
C LEU A 354 -13.16 -11.50 -7.29
N SER A 355 -13.54 -10.23 -7.31
CA SER A 355 -13.71 -9.43 -8.52
C SER A 355 -12.53 -8.47 -8.69
N LEU A 356 -12.27 -8.02 -9.92
CA LEU A 356 -11.14 -7.10 -10.22
C LEU A 356 -11.42 -5.66 -9.76
N ASP A 357 -12.69 -5.28 -9.62
CA ASP A 357 -13.12 -3.95 -9.15
C ASP A 357 -13.15 -3.82 -7.62
N ARG A 358 -12.99 -4.93 -6.88
CA ARG A 358 -12.92 -4.94 -5.41
C ARG A 358 -11.78 -4.04 -4.93
N SER A 359 -12.10 -3.18 -3.96
CA SER A 359 -11.12 -2.27 -3.36
C SER A 359 -9.97 -3.04 -2.71
N ALA A 360 -8.73 -2.67 -3.03
CA ALA A 360 -7.54 -3.29 -2.44
C ALA A 360 -7.48 -3.09 -0.91
N GLY A 361 -8.02 -1.97 -0.41
CA GLY A 361 -8.12 -1.70 1.02
C GLY A 361 -9.11 -2.60 1.78
N SER A 362 -9.99 -3.32 1.07
CA SER A 362 -10.97 -4.25 1.66
C SER A 362 -10.46 -5.70 1.77
N LEU A 363 -9.22 -5.96 1.33
CA LEU A 363 -8.64 -7.29 1.32
C LEU A 363 -8.19 -7.70 2.72
N SER A 364 -8.38 -8.96 3.06
CA SER A 364 -7.75 -9.58 4.23
C SER A 364 -6.24 -9.69 4.03
N GLY A 365 -5.48 -9.85 5.13
CA GLY A 365 -4.02 -10.04 5.04
C GLY A 365 -3.64 -11.20 4.12
N GLY A 366 -4.33 -12.36 4.26
CA GLY A 366 -4.10 -13.53 3.42
C GLY A 366 -4.53 -13.36 1.96
N GLU A 367 -5.58 -12.58 1.68
CA GLU A 367 -5.94 -12.20 0.30
C GLU A 367 -4.85 -11.30 -0.32
N ALA A 368 -4.43 -10.26 0.38
CA ALA A 368 -3.42 -9.32 -0.07
C ALA A 368 -2.08 -10.01 -0.37
N GLN A 369 -1.64 -10.89 0.52
CA GLN A 369 -0.41 -11.64 0.35
C GLN A 369 -0.46 -12.55 -0.88
N ARG A 370 -1.55 -13.30 -1.06
CA ARG A 370 -1.75 -14.15 -2.24
C ARG A 370 -1.81 -13.37 -3.55
N ILE A 371 -2.36 -12.16 -3.56
CA ILE A 371 -2.34 -11.29 -4.74
C ILE A 371 -0.91 -10.85 -5.10
N LYS A 372 -0.10 -10.45 -4.11
CA LYS A 372 1.31 -10.10 -4.35
C LYS A 372 2.06 -11.26 -5.02
N LEU A 373 1.76 -12.50 -4.60
CA LEU A 373 2.37 -13.71 -5.11
C LEU A 373 2.06 -14.01 -6.58
N VAL A 374 0.81 -13.82 -7.02
CA VAL A 374 0.42 -14.08 -8.43
C VAL A 374 1.31 -13.32 -9.41
N ARG A 375 1.64 -12.07 -9.07
CA ARG A 375 2.46 -11.22 -9.93
C ARG A 375 3.83 -11.85 -10.22
N HIS A 376 4.39 -12.55 -9.25
CA HIS A 376 5.68 -13.23 -9.38
C HIS A 376 5.56 -14.55 -10.15
N LEU A 377 4.46 -15.28 -9.96
CA LEU A 377 4.14 -16.46 -10.79
C LEU A 377 3.94 -16.11 -12.27
N GLY A 378 3.43 -14.92 -12.60
CA GLY A 378 3.31 -14.47 -13.99
C GLY A 378 4.63 -14.05 -14.64
N SER A 379 5.66 -13.80 -13.83
CA SER A 379 6.95 -13.30 -14.32
C SER A 379 7.82 -14.42 -14.92
N SER A 380 8.66 -14.05 -15.90
CA SER A 380 9.70 -14.90 -16.48
C SER A 380 11.01 -14.86 -15.67
N LEU A 381 10.96 -14.39 -14.43
CA LEU A 381 12.14 -14.28 -13.57
C LEU A 381 12.60 -15.67 -13.13
N THR A 382 13.88 -15.93 -13.34
CA THR A 382 14.62 -17.13 -12.91
C THR A 382 15.88 -16.67 -12.20
N ASP A 383 16.45 -17.50 -11.34
CA ASP A 383 17.66 -17.17 -10.58
C ASP A 383 17.49 -15.97 -9.62
N VAL A 384 16.27 -15.81 -9.10
CA VAL A 384 15.91 -14.81 -8.09
C VAL A 384 15.73 -15.51 -6.73
N THR A 385 16.01 -14.80 -5.64
CA THR A 385 15.69 -15.25 -4.28
C THR A 385 14.37 -14.64 -3.81
N TYR A 386 13.34 -15.45 -3.64
CA TYR A 386 12.10 -15.02 -2.99
C TYR A 386 12.19 -15.23 -1.49
N VAL A 387 11.78 -14.22 -0.73
CA VAL A 387 11.85 -14.24 0.73
C VAL A 387 10.48 -13.99 1.33
N PHE A 388 9.96 -14.96 2.10
CA PHE A 388 8.60 -14.99 2.64
C PHE A 388 8.56 -14.94 4.16
N ASP A 389 7.69 -14.07 4.70
CA ASP A 389 7.47 -13.94 6.14
C ASP A 389 6.12 -14.55 6.55
N GLU A 390 6.17 -15.74 7.14
CA GLU A 390 5.02 -16.52 7.59
C GLU A 390 3.84 -16.48 6.60
N PRO A 391 4.04 -16.96 5.35
CA PRO A 391 3.06 -16.79 4.28
C PRO A 391 1.73 -17.51 4.51
N THR A 392 1.65 -18.37 5.51
CA THR A 392 0.41 -19.04 5.85
C THR A 392 -0.32 -18.43 7.03
N ILE A 393 0.18 -17.32 7.62
CA ILE A 393 -0.47 -16.69 8.77
C ILE A 393 -1.92 -16.32 8.44
N GLY A 394 -2.84 -16.64 9.34
CA GLY A 394 -4.27 -16.36 9.15
C GLY A 394 -4.95 -17.10 7.98
N LEU A 395 -4.24 -18.00 7.28
CA LEU A 395 -4.85 -18.85 6.25
C LEU A 395 -5.60 -20.03 6.86
N HIS A 396 -6.76 -20.33 6.29
CA HIS A 396 -7.51 -21.55 6.58
C HIS A 396 -6.68 -22.79 6.14
N PRO A 397 -6.75 -23.94 6.84
CA PRO A 397 -5.95 -25.13 6.49
C PRO A 397 -6.06 -25.59 5.03
N HIS A 398 -7.23 -25.43 4.42
CA HIS A 398 -7.43 -25.72 3.00
C HIS A 398 -6.54 -24.88 2.09
N ASP A 399 -6.36 -23.60 2.42
CA ASP A 399 -5.64 -22.60 1.64
C ASP A 399 -4.12 -22.68 1.82
N ILE A 400 -3.65 -23.33 2.89
CA ILE A 400 -2.22 -23.58 3.13
C ILE A 400 -1.65 -24.43 1.99
N ARG A 401 -2.41 -25.41 1.49
CA ARG A 401 -1.98 -26.24 0.36
C ARG A 401 -1.75 -25.42 -0.90
N ALA A 402 -2.69 -24.52 -1.22
CA ALA A 402 -2.54 -23.64 -2.37
C ALA A 402 -1.32 -22.70 -2.24
N MET A 403 -1.03 -22.21 -1.03
CA MET A 403 0.19 -21.46 -0.76
C MET A 403 1.44 -22.31 -0.97
N ASN A 404 1.45 -23.54 -0.46
CA ASN A 404 2.57 -24.47 -0.59
C ASN A 404 2.84 -24.83 -2.05
N ASP A 405 1.80 -25.10 -2.83
CA ASP A 405 1.91 -25.36 -4.27
C ASP A 405 2.52 -24.16 -5.01
N LEU A 406 2.19 -22.93 -4.60
CA LEU A 406 2.77 -21.73 -5.14
C LEU A 406 4.27 -21.62 -4.83
N LEU A 407 4.67 -21.86 -3.58
CA LEU A 407 6.07 -21.81 -3.17
C LEU A 407 6.90 -22.84 -3.95
N LEU A 408 6.35 -24.03 -4.17
CA LEU A 408 6.96 -25.07 -5.00
C LEU A 408 7.05 -24.64 -6.46
N ALA A 409 5.99 -24.06 -7.03
CA ALA A 409 5.99 -23.56 -8.41
C ALA A 409 7.02 -22.44 -8.63
N LEU A 410 7.25 -21.56 -7.64
CA LEU A 410 8.30 -20.55 -7.71
C LEU A 410 9.69 -21.19 -7.73
N ARG A 411 9.93 -22.18 -6.87
CA ARG A 411 11.17 -22.96 -6.86
C ARG A 411 11.40 -23.67 -8.18
N ASP A 412 10.38 -24.36 -8.70
CA ASP A 412 10.49 -25.20 -9.90
C ASP A 412 10.78 -24.40 -11.18
N LYS A 413 10.54 -23.09 -11.16
CA LYS A 413 11.01 -22.16 -12.19
C LYS A 413 12.52 -21.88 -12.16
N GLY A 414 13.26 -22.46 -11.20
CA GLY A 414 14.69 -22.22 -11.01
C GLY A 414 15.00 -21.03 -10.09
N ASN A 415 14.08 -20.68 -9.19
CA ASN A 415 14.32 -19.65 -8.18
C ASN A 415 14.67 -20.27 -6.83
N THR A 416 15.37 -19.50 -5.98
CA THR A 416 15.60 -19.86 -4.58
C THR A 416 14.44 -19.32 -3.75
N VAL A 417 13.85 -20.15 -2.88
CA VAL A 417 12.68 -19.76 -2.07
C VAL A 417 13.04 -19.91 -0.60
N LEU A 418 13.12 -18.79 0.12
CA LEU A 418 13.42 -18.71 1.55
C LEU A 418 12.12 -18.38 2.29
N VAL A 419 11.70 -19.24 3.21
CA VAL A 419 10.41 -19.08 3.93
C VAL A 419 10.64 -19.13 5.42
N VAL A 420 10.24 -18.09 6.13
CA VAL A 420 10.11 -18.14 7.60
C VAL A 420 8.75 -18.75 7.93
N GLU A 421 8.72 -19.88 8.61
CA GLU A 421 7.48 -20.58 8.98
C GLU A 421 7.62 -21.38 10.28
N HIS A 422 6.47 -21.67 10.89
CA HIS A 422 6.30 -22.52 12.06
C HIS A 422 5.17 -23.56 11.89
N LYS A 423 4.41 -23.52 10.79
CA LYS A 423 3.36 -24.49 10.48
C LYS A 423 3.93 -25.79 9.91
N PRO A 424 3.51 -26.95 10.43
CA PRO A 424 3.99 -28.24 9.93
C PRO A 424 3.79 -28.42 8.43
N GLU A 425 2.62 -28.04 7.90
CA GLU A 425 2.27 -28.24 6.49
C GLU A 425 3.29 -27.60 5.54
N THR A 426 3.81 -26.41 5.86
CA THR A 426 4.84 -25.73 5.07
C THR A 426 6.22 -26.30 5.31
N ILE A 427 6.55 -26.65 6.56
CA ILE A 427 7.83 -27.29 6.89
C ILE A 427 7.99 -28.61 6.11
N LEU A 428 6.91 -29.37 5.95
CA LEU A 428 6.92 -30.69 5.30
C LEU A 428 7.25 -30.66 3.80
N ILE A 429 7.03 -29.52 3.12
CA ILE A 429 7.34 -29.41 1.69
C ILE A 429 8.77 -28.90 1.42
N ALA A 430 9.54 -28.62 2.47
CA ALA A 430 10.87 -28.05 2.35
C ALA A 430 11.88 -29.03 1.76
N ASP A 431 12.71 -28.52 0.85
CA ASP A 431 13.90 -29.23 0.38
C ASP A 431 15.03 -29.16 1.42
N HIS A 432 15.08 -28.04 2.15
CA HIS A 432 16.10 -27.76 3.15
C HIS A 432 15.48 -27.03 4.35
N ILE A 433 15.96 -27.34 5.54
CA ILE A 433 15.50 -26.77 6.80
C ILE A 433 16.68 -26.09 7.48
N VAL A 434 16.41 -24.91 8.05
CA VAL A 434 17.28 -24.26 9.04
C VAL A 434 16.44 -24.01 10.29
N ASP A 435 16.73 -24.70 11.38
CA ASP A 435 16.08 -24.50 12.68
C ASP A 435 16.90 -23.53 13.52
N LEU A 436 16.26 -22.49 14.06
CA LEU A 436 16.88 -21.48 14.90
C LEU A 436 16.34 -21.55 16.33
N GLY A 437 17.24 -21.48 17.32
CA GLY A 437 16.90 -21.61 18.73
C GLY A 437 18.12 -21.46 19.63
N PRO A 438 18.15 -22.13 20.81
CA PRO A 438 17.09 -22.97 21.39
C PRO A 438 15.91 -22.19 21.98
N GLY A 439 16.07 -20.89 22.24
CA GLY A 439 15.05 -20.02 22.82
C GLY A 439 14.81 -18.74 22.01
N ALA A 440 14.20 -17.75 22.66
CA ALA A 440 13.91 -16.44 22.09
C ALA A 440 14.87 -15.36 22.61
N GLY A 441 15.03 -14.26 21.87
CA GLY A 441 15.84 -13.12 22.29
C GLY A 441 17.30 -13.51 22.54
N SER A 442 17.84 -13.18 23.71
CA SER A 442 19.21 -13.52 24.11
C SER A 442 19.49 -15.04 24.18
N THR A 443 18.44 -15.85 24.34
CA THR A 443 18.55 -17.32 24.35
C THR A 443 18.37 -17.96 22.98
N GLY A 444 18.11 -17.17 21.93
CA GLY A 444 18.09 -17.62 20.54
C GLY A 444 19.40 -17.32 19.82
N GLY A 445 19.31 -17.13 18.52
CA GLY A 445 20.41 -16.62 17.68
C GLY A 445 21.40 -17.68 17.20
N GLU A 446 21.10 -18.96 17.38
CA GLU A 446 21.95 -20.09 17.02
C GLU A 446 21.20 -21.04 16.06
N VAL A 447 21.92 -21.66 15.13
CA VAL A 447 21.38 -22.76 14.31
C VAL A 447 21.37 -24.02 15.16
N THR A 448 20.19 -24.57 15.42
CA THR A 448 20.01 -25.81 16.18
C THR A 448 20.00 -27.03 15.27
N PHE A 449 19.61 -26.87 14.01
CA PHE A 449 19.63 -27.93 13.00
C PHE A 449 19.69 -27.35 11.58
N THR A 450 20.37 -28.05 10.67
CA THR A 450 20.34 -27.78 9.23
C THR A 450 20.29 -29.11 8.48
N GLY A 451 19.44 -29.23 7.46
CA GLY A 451 19.32 -30.47 6.69
C GLY A 451 17.94 -30.73 6.13
N THR A 452 17.55 -32.00 6.05
CA THR A 452 16.25 -32.43 5.51
C THR A 452 15.15 -32.43 6.57
N VAL A 453 13.89 -32.48 6.14
CA VAL A 453 12.73 -32.62 7.03
C VAL A 453 12.81 -33.89 7.88
N ASP A 454 13.26 -35.01 7.31
CA ASP A 454 13.40 -36.27 8.05
C ASP A 454 14.51 -36.17 9.09
N GLY A 455 15.64 -35.54 8.77
CA GLY A 455 16.69 -35.26 9.76
C GLY A 455 16.20 -34.34 10.88
N LEU A 456 15.35 -33.35 10.59
CA LEU A 456 14.76 -32.49 11.61
C LEU A 456 13.86 -33.31 12.56
N ARG A 457 13.05 -34.23 12.03
CA ARG A 457 12.15 -35.08 12.84
C ARG A 457 12.92 -35.98 13.81
N GLU A 458 14.09 -36.45 13.41
CA GLU A 458 14.97 -37.29 14.23
C GLU A 458 15.82 -36.48 15.23
N SER A 459 15.87 -35.15 15.06
CA SER A 459 16.66 -34.27 15.93
C SER A 459 16.00 -34.00 17.29
N ASP A 460 16.82 -33.73 18.30
CA ASP A 460 16.37 -33.34 19.64
C ASP A 460 15.92 -31.87 19.77
N THR A 461 15.81 -31.15 18.65
CA THR A 461 15.37 -29.75 18.68
C THR A 461 13.90 -29.63 19.11
N LEU A 462 13.51 -28.45 19.57
CA LEU A 462 12.11 -28.21 19.96
C LEU A 462 11.15 -28.43 18.78
N THR A 463 11.54 -27.95 17.60
CA THR A 463 10.77 -28.10 16.37
C THR A 463 10.68 -29.58 15.97
N GLY A 464 11.81 -30.30 15.98
CA GLY A 464 11.88 -31.73 15.66
C GLY A 464 10.93 -32.56 16.52
N ARG A 465 10.99 -32.38 17.84
CA ARG A 465 10.09 -33.05 18.80
C ARG A 465 8.61 -32.77 18.54
N HIS A 466 8.25 -31.54 18.17
CA HIS A 466 6.86 -31.19 17.88
C HIS A 466 6.35 -31.80 16.56
N LEU A 467 7.21 -31.90 15.54
CA LEU A 467 6.86 -32.56 14.27
C LEU A 467 6.70 -34.07 14.43
N GLY A 468 7.55 -34.72 15.24
CA GLY A 468 7.46 -36.15 15.55
C GLY A 468 6.18 -36.55 16.28
N TYR A 469 5.67 -35.70 17.18
CA TYR A 469 4.45 -36.01 17.95
C TYR A 469 3.17 -36.07 17.09
N ARG A 470 3.08 -35.25 16.03
CA ARG A 470 1.87 -35.17 15.19
C ARG A 470 1.70 -36.34 14.22
N THR A 471 2.79 -37.01 13.82
CA THR A 471 2.73 -38.16 12.89
C THR A 471 2.30 -39.46 13.56
N GLN A 472 2.49 -39.59 14.88
CA GLN A 472 1.98 -40.75 15.65
C GLN A 472 0.46 -40.72 15.89
N GLY A 473 -0.21 -39.59 15.59
CA GLY A 473 -1.65 -39.41 15.85
C GLY A 473 -2.59 -39.61 14.66
N HIS A 474 -2.12 -39.73 13.42
CA HIS A 474 -2.98 -39.79 12.22
C HIS A 474 -2.42 -40.78 11.18
N GLY A 475 -2.40 -42.07 11.54
CA GLY A 475 -1.90 -43.12 10.66
C GLY A 475 -2.21 -44.54 11.13
N ALA A 476 -3.48 -44.86 11.42
CA ALA A 476 -3.92 -46.26 11.53
C ALA A 476 -5.41 -46.41 11.19
N GLY A 477 -5.68 -47.07 10.06
CA GLY A 477 -6.74 -48.08 9.90
C GLY A 477 -8.20 -47.74 10.22
N VAL A 478 -9.00 -47.66 9.16
CA VAL A 478 -10.45 -47.94 9.20
C VAL A 478 -10.68 -49.35 9.75
N GLY A 479 -11.38 -49.46 10.87
CA GLY A 479 -11.82 -50.73 11.45
C GLY A 479 -12.68 -50.50 12.69
N GLY A 480 -13.98 -50.78 12.60
CA GLY A 480 -14.95 -50.55 13.65
C GLY A 480 -14.69 -51.35 14.93
N GLY A 481 -15.08 -50.79 16.07
CA GLY A 481 -15.00 -51.48 17.36
C GLY A 481 -15.21 -50.55 18.52
N THR A 482 -16.35 -50.72 19.19
CA THR A 482 -16.79 -50.10 20.43
C THR A 482 -15.76 -50.14 21.56
N GLY A 483 -15.66 -49.06 22.34
CA GLY A 483 -15.13 -49.10 23.71
C GLY A 483 -14.06 -48.07 23.99
N ASP A 484 -14.45 -46.95 24.61
CA ASP A 484 -13.58 -46.01 25.29
C ASP A 484 -13.18 -46.56 26.68
N PRO A 485 -11.88 -46.61 27.03
CA PRO A 485 -11.49 -46.56 28.41
C PRO A 485 -10.46 -45.45 28.66
N GLY A 486 -10.92 -44.38 29.30
CA GLY A 486 -10.46 -44.10 30.66
C GLY A 486 -9.32 -43.11 30.81
N CYS A 487 -9.65 -41.82 30.65
CA CYS A 487 -8.98 -40.75 31.37
C CYS A 487 -9.36 -40.85 32.87
N ARG A 488 -8.43 -41.33 33.71
CA ARG A 488 -8.50 -41.26 35.18
C ARG A 488 -7.37 -40.37 35.69
N ILE A 489 -7.65 -39.74 36.84
CA ILE A 489 -6.85 -38.80 37.66
C ILE A 489 -7.17 -37.33 37.33
N ALA A 490 -7.85 -36.53 38.15
CA ALA A 490 -8.47 -36.73 39.46
C ALA A 490 -9.53 -35.63 39.67
N GLN A 491 -10.67 -36.01 40.27
CA GLN A 491 -11.66 -35.10 40.83
C GLN A 491 -11.43 -34.95 42.35
N SER A 492 -11.33 -33.72 42.84
CA SER A 492 -11.90 -33.26 44.11
C SER A 492 -12.05 -31.72 43.97
N ALA A 493 -13.14 -31.04 44.31
CA ALA A 493 -14.27 -31.36 45.17
C ALA A 493 -15.58 -30.81 44.57
N ARG A 494 -16.64 -31.59 44.79
CA ARG A 494 -18.05 -31.26 44.50
C ARG A 494 -18.55 -30.18 45.46
N ARG A 495 -19.43 -29.29 44.99
CA ARG A 495 -20.72 -28.98 45.66
C ARG A 495 -21.73 -28.26 44.74
N ARG A 496 -22.66 -29.09 44.26
CA ARG A 496 -24.12 -28.92 44.10
C ARG A 496 -24.69 -27.81 43.21
N CYS A 497 -25.24 -28.30 42.10
CA CYS A 497 -26.37 -27.86 41.28
C CYS A 497 -27.45 -27.00 41.97
N ARG A 498 -28.05 -26.08 41.20
CA ARG A 498 -29.37 -26.28 40.56
C ARG A 498 -29.68 -25.16 39.56
N CYS A 499 -30.09 -25.54 38.36
CA CYS A 499 -30.68 -24.66 37.35
C CYS A 499 -32.19 -24.51 37.58
N ALA A 500 -32.72 -23.34 37.20
CA ALA A 500 -33.90 -23.07 36.35
C ALA A 500 -34.73 -21.85 36.87
N PRO A 501 -35.64 -21.25 36.05
CA PRO A 501 -35.42 -19.98 35.36
C PRO A 501 -36.44 -18.90 35.78
N ARG A 502 -36.28 -17.61 35.44
CA ARG A 502 -37.44 -16.69 35.40
C ARG A 502 -37.27 -15.40 34.58
N ARG A 503 -38.36 -15.18 33.85
CA ARG A 503 -38.87 -14.12 32.96
C ARG A 503 -38.57 -12.64 33.29
N ALA A 504 -38.65 -11.89 32.19
CA ALA A 504 -38.84 -10.46 31.98
C ALA A 504 -39.66 -9.67 33.03
N HIS A 505 -39.26 -8.42 33.25
CA HIS A 505 -40.17 -7.28 33.29
C HIS A 505 -39.48 -5.93 33.06
N ARG A 506 -40.08 -5.14 32.16
CA ARG A 506 -39.94 -3.67 32.02
C ARG A 506 -40.18 -2.97 33.37
N ARG A 507 -39.50 -1.84 33.62
CA ARG A 507 -40.15 -0.56 33.98
C ARG A 507 -39.20 0.65 34.00
N HIS A 508 -39.83 1.78 33.74
CA HIS A 508 -39.36 3.14 33.50
C HIS A 508 -38.88 3.90 34.75
N ARG A 509 -38.04 4.91 34.46
CA ARG A 509 -37.92 6.28 35.04
C ARG A 509 -37.74 6.44 36.57
N SER A 510 -36.66 7.16 36.93
CA SER A 510 -36.78 8.55 37.43
C SER A 510 -35.41 9.19 37.68
N ARG A 511 -35.27 10.46 37.24
CA ARG A 511 -34.18 11.39 37.54
C ARG A 511 -34.09 11.68 39.05
N ARG A 512 -32.87 11.88 39.57
CA ARG A 512 -32.53 12.98 40.51
C ARG A 512 -31.01 13.20 40.58
N PHE A 513 -30.66 14.48 40.67
CA PHE A 513 -29.34 15.09 40.77
C PHE A 513 -28.57 14.68 42.05
N GLY A 514 -27.25 14.71 41.97
CA GLY A 514 -26.33 14.71 43.13
C GLY A 514 -24.88 14.82 42.67
N GLN A 515 -24.26 15.95 42.97
CA GLN A 515 -22.84 16.27 42.75
C GLN A 515 -21.92 15.35 43.57
N GLU A 516 -20.69 15.16 43.09
CA GLU A 516 -19.40 15.10 43.82
C GLU A 516 -18.42 14.11 43.15
N GLN A 517 -17.34 14.64 42.58
CA GLN A 517 -16.16 13.88 42.17
C GLN A 517 -15.05 14.09 43.20
N PRO A 518 -14.34 13.03 43.65
CA PRO A 518 -13.07 13.20 44.34
C PRO A 518 -11.88 12.90 43.43
N HIS A 519 -10.91 13.82 43.45
CA HIS A 519 -9.55 13.66 42.94
C HIS A 519 -8.78 12.52 43.67
N ARG A 520 -8.00 11.72 42.91
CA ARG A 520 -6.84 10.94 43.40
C ARG A 520 -5.70 11.09 42.38
N ARG A 521 -4.68 11.90 42.67
CA ARG A 521 -3.38 11.60 43.33
C ARG A 521 -2.53 10.55 42.60
N VAL A 522 -1.49 11.06 41.93
CA VAL A 522 -0.30 10.36 41.43
C VAL A 522 0.77 10.39 42.52
N PRO A 523 1.50 9.29 42.81
CA PRO A 523 2.62 9.33 43.74
C PRO A 523 3.95 9.64 43.04
N ALA A 524 4.81 10.35 43.77
CA ALA A 524 6.18 10.69 43.42
C ALA A 524 7.19 9.74 44.07
N GLY A 525 8.36 9.60 43.44
CA GLY A 525 9.63 9.43 44.16
C GLY A 525 10.48 8.20 43.79
N ALA A 526 11.57 8.45 43.05
CA ALA A 526 12.90 7.90 43.37
C ALA A 526 13.97 8.71 42.62
N ARG A 527 14.92 9.27 43.37
CA ARG A 527 16.06 10.11 42.93
C ARG A 527 17.29 9.60 43.67
N TRP A 528 18.38 9.27 42.96
CA TRP A 528 19.80 9.20 43.37
C TRP A 528 20.62 9.06 42.07
N SER A 529 21.84 9.55 41.87
CA SER A 529 22.66 10.64 42.40
C SER A 529 23.69 10.96 41.30
N ARG A 530 24.26 12.17 41.29
CA ARG A 530 25.51 12.49 40.58
C ARG A 530 26.67 12.12 41.50
N ASP A 531 27.74 11.53 40.96
CA ASP A 531 29.08 12.15 40.89
C ASP A 531 30.10 11.21 40.22
N ASP A 532 31.16 11.85 39.71
CA ASP A 532 32.49 11.32 39.38
C ASP A 532 32.74 10.51 38.09
N ARG A 533 33.31 11.18 37.06
CA ARG A 533 34.77 11.10 36.75
C ARG A 533 35.18 11.79 35.44
N SER A 534 36.06 12.79 35.60
CA SER A 534 37.29 13.08 34.83
C SER A 534 37.29 12.87 33.31
N GLY A 535 37.37 13.99 32.60
CA GLY A 535 37.87 14.05 31.23
C GLY A 535 39.38 13.76 31.16
N ALA A 536 39.75 13.01 30.14
CA ALA A 536 41.10 12.91 29.63
C ALA A 536 41.05 13.22 28.13
N ASP A 537 41.53 14.42 27.83
CA ASP A 537 42.01 14.92 26.55
C ASP A 537 43.17 14.04 26.06
N GLN A 538 43.11 13.44 24.86
CA GLN A 538 44.27 13.11 24.01
C GLN A 538 43.87 12.83 22.55
N GLY A 539 44.38 13.65 21.63
CA GLY A 539 45.17 13.12 20.51
C GLY A 539 44.47 12.87 19.16
N ILE A 540 44.32 13.93 18.38
CA ILE A 540 44.37 13.85 16.91
C ILE A 540 45.83 13.53 16.49
N PRO A 541 46.03 12.70 15.45
CA PRO A 541 46.99 13.12 14.43
C PRO A 541 46.40 13.04 13.02
N ALA A 542 46.63 14.13 12.29
CA ALA A 542 46.52 14.22 10.83
C ALA A 542 47.87 13.88 10.18
N GLN A 543 47.83 13.67 8.85
CA GLN A 543 48.92 13.54 7.85
C GLN A 543 49.39 12.09 7.57
N GLN A 544 49.54 11.61 6.33
CA GLN A 544 49.79 12.23 5.02
C GLN A 544 49.45 11.23 3.86
N PRO A 545 49.35 11.68 2.59
CA PRO A 545 49.00 10.85 1.43
C PRO A 545 50.23 10.34 0.66
N GLY A 546 50.18 9.12 0.12
CA GLY A 546 51.20 8.55 -0.74
C GLY A 546 50.66 8.15 -2.11
N HIS A 547 51.00 8.93 -3.14
CA HIS A 547 50.96 8.52 -4.54
C HIS A 547 52.28 7.82 -4.90
N VAL A 548 52.23 6.67 -5.60
CA VAL A 548 53.29 6.25 -6.53
C VAL A 548 52.65 5.55 -7.74
N TYR A 549 53.00 6.04 -8.92
CA TYR A 549 52.73 5.53 -10.27
C TYR A 549 53.54 4.27 -10.57
N GLY A 550 53.00 3.37 -11.39
CA GLY A 550 53.74 2.25 -11.98
C GLY A 550 53.05 1.77 -13.25
N ASP A 551 53.60 2.19 -14.38
CA ASP A 551 53.06 2.13 -15.73
C ASP A 551 53.55 0.89 -16.50
N ALA A 552 52.88 0.63 -17.64
CA ALA A 552 53.30 -0.18 -18.80
C ALA A 552 53.15 -1.73 -18.74
N ARG A 553 52.40 -2.32 -19.68
CA ARG A 553 52.77 -2.50 -21.10
C ARG A 553 51.62 -3.07 -21.93
N ALA A 554 51.52 -2.56 -23.15
CA ALA A 554 50.62 -2.96 -24.23
C ALA A 554 51.29 -3.96 -25.20
N HIS A 555 50.47 -4.68 -25.99
CA HIS A 555 50.52 -4.95 -27.46
C HIS A 555 49.92 -6.33 -27.85
N PRO A 556 49.52 -6.59 -29.13
CA PRO A 556 48.39 -6.02 -29.88
C PRO A 556 47.64 -7.11 -30.70
N GLU A 557 46.99 -6.72 -31.82
CA GLU A 557 46.28 -7.49 -32.87
C GLU A 557 44.74 -7.44 -32.72
N GLY A 558 43.92 -6.83 -33.58
CA GLY A 558 44.14 -6.20 -34.89
C GLY A 558 43.25 -6.82 -35.95
N VAL A 559 41.98 -6.42 -36.07
CA VAL A 559 41.21 -6.52 -37.33
C VAL A 559 40.30 -5.28 -37.51
N ARG A 560 40.43 -4.71 -38.70
CA ARG A 560 39.81 -3.53 -39.33
C ARG A 560 38.27 -3.63 -39.43
N GLU A 561 37.48 -2.59 -39.13
CA GLU A 561 37.23 -1.30 -39.82
C GLU A 561 36.02 -1.38 -40.78
N GLY A 562 35.02 -0.51 -40.51
CA GLY A 562 33.81 -0.30 -41.30
C GLY A 562 32.97 0.84 -40.70
N GLN A 563 33.12 2.03 -41.28
CA GLN A 563 32.63 3.37 -40.90
C GLN A 563 31.11 3.50 -40.73
N TRP A 564 30.64 4.48 -39.95
CA TRP A 564 29.78 5.62 -40.36
C TRP A 564 29.72 6.67 -39.23
N GLY A 565 29.92 7.94 -39.57
CA GLY A 565 30.27 9.04 -38.65
C GLY A 565 29.11 9.74 -37.92
N GLN A 566 29.43 10.31 -36.77
CA GLN A 566 28.66 11.36 -36.10
C GLN A 566 29.58 12.53 -35.73
N THR A 567 29.26 13.70 -36.28
CA THR A 567 29.90 14.99 -36.01
C THR A 567 29.35 15.64 -34.74
N ARG A 568 30.24 16.07 -33.84
CA ARG A 568 29.96 16.92 -32.65
C ARG A 568 29.85 18.40 -33.06
N PRO A 569 28.97 19.22 -32.44
CA PRO A 569 28.99 20.66 -32.63
C PRO A 569 30.00 21.35 -31.69
N VAL A 570 30.76 22.27 -32.28
CA VAL A 570 31.73 23.17 -31.65
C VAL A 570 31.02 24.44 -31.17
N GLN A 571 31.23 24.81 -29.90
CA GLN A 571 30.86 26.13 -29.37
C GLN A 571 31.76 27.21 -29.99
N ARG A 572 31.17 28.27 -30.56
CA ARG A 572 31.85 29.53 -30.84
C ARG A 572 31.01 30.71 -30.35
N GLU A 573 31.62 31.50 -29.48
CA GLU A 573 31.17 32.82 -29.04
C GLU A 573 31.08 33.79 -30.22
N PHE A 574 30.04 34.63 -30.22
CA PHE A 574 30.06 35.90 -30.95
C PHE A 574 29.43 37.00 -30.07
N ARG A 575 30.28 37.90 -29.57
CA ARG A 575 29.90 39.23 -29.09
C ARG A 575 29.87 40.19 -30.28
N ARG A 576 28.80 40.95 -30.47
CA ARG A 576 28.83 42.32 -31.03
C ARG A 576 27.60 43.14 -30.60
N ARG A 577 27.84 44.45 -30.49
CA ARG A 577 27.15 45.50 -29.71
C ARG A 577 26.11 46.30 -30.54
N VAL A 578 24.99 46.70 -29.88
CA VAL A 578 24.36 48.07 -29.72
C VAL A 578 23.87 48.78 -31.02
N PRO A 579 22.74 49.56 -31.08
CA PRO A 579 22.22 50.62 -30.18
C PRO A 579 20.70 50.55 -29.88
N GLY A 580 20.06 51.26 -28.95
CA GLY A 580 20.25 52.55 -28.29
C GLY A 580 18.94 53.35 -28.42
N VAL A 581 18.61 54.18 -27.42
CA VAL A 581 17.44 55.09 -27.25
C VAL A 581 16.24 54.54 -26.43
N GLN A 582 15.47 55.26 -25.59
CA GLN A 582 15.65 56.19 -24.46
C GLN A 582 14.22 56.61 -23.96
N ARG A 583 13.90 56.40 -22.67
CA ARG A 583 12.95 57.15 -21.78
C ARG A 583 11.45 57.32 -22.10
N ARG A 584 10.60 56.97 -21.11
CA ARG A 584 9.65 57.79 -20.27
C ARG A 584 8.97 56.83 -19.26
N ARG A 585 9.11 56.91 -17.91
CA ARG A 585 8.46 57.79 -16.89
C ARG A 585 6.94 57.91 -17.13
N ASP A 586 6.00 57.57 -16.24
CA ASP A 586 5.91 57.65 -14.77
C ASP A 586 4.79 56.74 -14.18
N HIS A 587 4.80 56.58 -12.83
CA HIS A 587 3.63 56.40 -11.92
C HIS A 587 2.89 55.04 -11.90
N LEU A 588 2.48 54.40 -10.78
CA LEU A 588 2.24 54.77 -9.36
C LEU A 588 1.99 53.46 -8.53
N PHE A 589 2.29 53.50 -7.22
CA PHE A 589 1.78 52.68 -6.07
C PHE A 589 1.89 51.13 -6.12
N GLY A 590 2.34 50.38 -5.10
CA GLY A 590 2.55 50.64 -3.67
C GLY A 590 1.75 49.63 -2.81
N TYR A 591 2.40 49.03 -1.80
CA TYR A 591 1.91 48.12 -0.73
C TYR A 591 1.78 46.62 -1.10
N GLY A 592 2.45 45.66 -0.45
CA GLY A 592 3.20 45.65 0.81
C GLY A 592 2.41 44.96 1.91
N ALA A 593 2.69 43.67 2.18
CA ALA A 593 2.33 42.99 3.42
C ALA A 593 3.60 42.70 4.24
N HIS A 594 3.70 43.39 5.38
CA HIS A 594 4.58 43.11 6.53
C HIS A 594 4.28 41.69 7.09
N GLY A 595 5.23 40.89 7.58
CA GLY A 595 6.14 41.07 8.75
C GLY A 595 5.59 40.24 9.93
N ARG A 596 6.30 39.60 10.87
CA ARG A 596 7.70 39.37 11.32
C ARG A 596 7.67 38.04 12.14
N CYS A 597 8.75 37.29 12.39
CA CYS A 597 9.79 37.45 13.44
C CYS A 597 10.90 36.41 13.14
N VAL A 598 12.15 36.79 12.83
CA VAL A 598 13.30 37.14 13.69
C VAL A 598 13.69 36.08 14.72
N GLY A 599 14.81 35.40 14.47
CA GLY A 599 15.58 34.57 15.40
C GLY A 599 17.00 34.35 14.86
N THR A 600 17.92 35.23 15.24
CA THR A 600 19.36 35.22 14.95
C THR A 600 20.09 34.04 15.60
N VAL A 601 20.98 33.36 14.86
CA VAL A 601 22.14 32.64 15.43
C VAL A 601 23.40 33.04 14.69
N ARG A 602 24.34 33.61 15.45
CA ARG A 602 25.69 34.02 15.05
C ARG A 602 26.55 32.80 14.76
N ARG A 603 27.40 32.93 13.73
CA ARG A 603 28.63 32.15 13.56
C ARG A 603 29.58 32.41 14.74
N VAL A 604 30.03 31.35 15.37
CA VAL A 604 31.41 31.16 15.85
C VAL A 604 31.82 29.75 15.42
#